data_AF-A0A936Z3P7-F1
#
_entry.id   AF-A0A936Z3P7-F1
#
_cell.length_a   1.000
_cell.length_b   1.000
_cell.length_c   1.000
_cell.angle_alpha   90.00
_cell.angle_beta   90.00
_cell.angle_gamma   90.00
#
_symmetry.space_group_name_H-M   'P 1'
#
loop_
_entity.id
_entity.type
_entity.pdbx_description
1 polymer ?
#
loop_
_entity_poly.entity_id
_entity_poly.type
_entity_poly.pdbx_seq_one_letter_code
_entity_poly.pdbx_strand_id
1 'polypeptide(L)'
;MAGMNAAAPSPDRFQPRPAEGYAGDVTPELAFRWWQQGEAVLVDVRTDAERDWVGFIPGAINIEWKHWPGMLVRPDFDEDLRARVPSDRKVVMLCRSGVRSVASSRRATELGYEAYNILEGFQGDPDGQGHRDTVGGWRVRGLPWRQG
;
A
#
# COMPACT_ATOMS: atom_id res chain seq x y z
N MET A 1 -7.53 -26.86 24.05
CA MET A 1 -6.63 -26.06 24.91
C MET A 1 -5.86 -25.10 24.02
N ALA A 2 -5.66 -23.87 24.52
CA ALA A 2 -4.92 -22.75 23.94
C ALA A 2 -5.51 -22.13 22.66
N GLY A 3 -6.40 -21.15 22.84
CA GLY A 3 -6.66 -20.14 21.83
C GLY A 3 -5.38 -19.37 21.54
N MET A 4 -5.08 -19.20 20.26
CA MET A 4 -4.01 -18.32 19.79
C MET A 4 -4.37 -16.89 20.19
N ASN A 5 -3.73 -16.41 21.26
CA ASN A 5 -3.75 -15.01 21.64
C ASN A 5 -3.30 -14.19 20.43
N ALA A 6 -4.21 -13.41 19.85
CA ALA A 6 -3.83 -12.28 19.02
C ALA A 6 -2.93 -11.40 19.89
N ALA A 7 -1.62 -11.40 19.60
CA ALA A 7 -0.66 -10.60 20.34
C ALA A 7 -1.17 -9.14 20.36
N ALA A 8 -1.18 -8.53 21.55
CA ALA A 8 -1.50 -7.11 21.68
C ALA A 8 -0.65 -6.32 20.66
N PRO A 9 -1.22 -5.34 19.95
CA PRO A 9 -0.49 -4.63 18.90
C PRO A 9 0.76 -3.99 19.52
N SER A 10 1.93 -4.34 18.98
CA SER A 10 3.19 -3.74 19.39
C SER A 10 3.11 -2.21 19.30
N PRO A 11 3.70 -1.46 20.24
CA PRO A 11 3.64 0.01 20.25
C PRO A 11 4.18 0.66 18.97
N ASP A 12 5.01 -0.06 18.22
CA ASP A 12 5.55 0.32 16.90
C ASP A 12 4.50 0.32 15.76
N ARG A 13 3.30 -0.28 15.94
CA ARG A 13 2.28 -0.40 14.88
C ARG A 13 1.83 0.95 14.32
N PHE A 14 1.90 2.02 15.13
CA PHE A 14 1.43 3.36 14.78
C PHE A 14 2.56 4.37 14.60
N GLN A 15 3.79 3.89 14.38
CA GLN A 15 4.92 4.75 14.04
C GLN A 15 5.44 4.39 12.65
N PRO A 16 5.86 5.37 11.83
CA PRO A 16 6.58 5.10 10.61
C PRO A 16 7.97 4.55 10.92
N ARG A 17 8.42 3.61 10.10
CA ARG A 17 9.78 3.07 10.13
C ARG A 17 10.62 3.83 9.10
N PRO A 18 11.73 4.47 9.47
CA PRO A 18 12.58 5.17 8.52
C PRO A 18 13.07 4.23 7.42
N ALA A 19 13.13 4.74 6.18
CA ALA A 19 13.64 4.01 5.04
C ALA A 19 14.55 4.90 4.18
N GLU A 20 15.47 4.30 3.45
CA GLU A 20 16.39 5.04 2.58
C GLU A 20 15.73 5.33 1.21
N GLY A 21 15.70 6.62 0.86
CA GLY A 21 15.21 7.12 -0.43
C GLY A 21 13.71 7.47 -0.49
N TYR A 22 12.98 7.39 0.63
CA TYR A 22 11.58 7.79 0.77
C TYR A 22 11.24 8.04 2.26
N ALA A 23 10.04 8.54 2.58
CA ALA A 23 9.72 9.01 3.93
C ALA A 23 9.63 7.90 4.99
N GLY A 24 9.40 6.65 4.56
CA GLY A 24 9.42 5.48 5.44
C GLY A 24 8.41 4.39 5.06
N ASP A 25 8.45 3.31 5.83
CA ASP A 25 7.49 2.23 5.81
C ASP A 25 6.43 2.43 6.90
N VAL A 26 5.16 2.11 6.59
CA VAL A 26 4.05 2.18 7.54
C VAL A 26 3.24 0.91 7.51
N THR A 27 2.65 0.55 8.65
CA THR A 27 1.68 -0.55 8.71
C THR A 27 0.40 -0.21 7.94
N PRO A 28 -0.38 -1.20 7.49
CA PRO A 28 -1.71 -0.96 6.92
C PRO A 28 -2.59 -0.09 7.81
N GLU A 29 -2.49 -0.24 9.13
CA GLU A 29 -3.36 0.43 10.08
C GLU A 29 -2.96 1.88 10.35
N LEU A 30 -1.65 2.18 10.34
CA LEU A 30 -1.19 3.56 10.38
C LEU A 30 -1.57 4.29 9.08
N ALA A 31 -1.37 3.64 7.93
CA ALA A 31 -1.77 4.19 6.63
C ALA A 31 -3.29 4.46 6.58
N PHE A 32 -4.09 3.50 7.06
CA PHE A 32 -5.54 3.66 7.16
C PHE A 32 -5.93 4.82 8.09
N ARG A 33 -5.30 4.93 9.27
CA ARG A 33 -5.56 6.03 10.20
C ARG A 33 -5.31 7.39 9.54
N TRP A 34 -4.12 7.60 8.97
CA TRP A 34 -3.79 8.87 8.31
C TRP A 34 -4.73 9.18 7.15
N TRP A 35 -5.08 8.16 6.35
CA TRP A 35 -6.01 8.34 5.24
C TRP A 35 -7.43 8.73 5.72
N GLN A 36 -7.96 8.07 6.75
CA GLN A 36 -9.27 8.41 7.32
C GLN A 36 -9.31 9.78 7.98
N GLN A 37 -8.17 10.25 8.51
CA GLN A 37 -8.04 11.59 9.11
C GLN A 37 -7.77 12.69 8.07
N GLY A 38 -7.61 12.34 6.78
CA GLY A 38 -7.29 13.29 5.72
C GLY A 38 -5.83 13.75 5.69
N GLU A 39 -4.98 13.17 6.54
CA GLU A 39 -3.54 13.47 6.60
C GLU A 39 -2.74 12.83 5.46
N ALA A 40 -3.28 11.77 4.87
CA ALA A 40 -2.67 11.07 3.75
C ALA A 40 -3.64 10.80 2.59
N VAL A 41 -3.08 10.65 1.40
CA VAL A 41 -3.76 10.13 0.21
C VAL A 41 -3.27 8.70 -0.03
N LEU A 42 -4.21 7.77 -0.21
CA LEU A 42 -3.91 6.37 -0.53
C LEU A 42 -3.85 6.17 -2.03
N VAL A 43 -2.70 5.69 -2.52
CA VAL A 43 -2.47 5.39 -3.93
C VAL A 43 -2.28 3.88 -4.10
N ASP A 44 -3.18 3.23 -4.84
CA ASP A 44 -3.08 1.81 -5.19
C ASP A 44 -2.33 1.66 -6.51
N VAL A 45 -1.09 1.15 -6.42
CA VAL A 45 -0.18 1.00 -7.57
C VAL A 45 -0.23 -0.39 -8.21
N ARG A 46 -1.17 -1.24 -7.77
CA ARG A 46 -1.46 -2.52 -8.43
C ARG A 46 -2.10 -2.30 -9.79
N THR A 47 -2.03 -3.33 -10.64
CA THR A 47 -2.72 -3.29 -11.92
C THR A 47 -4.23 -3.31 -11.76
N ASP A 48 -4.96 -2.86 -12.77
CA ASP A 48 -6.41 -2.95 -12.86
C ASP A 48 -6.86 -4.41 -12.80
N ALA A 49 -6.17 -5.33 -13.49
CA ALA A 49 -6.43 -6.76 -13.35
C ALA A 49 -6.29 -7.23 -11.88
N GLU A 50 -5.24 -6.83 -11.17
CA GLU A 50 -5.12 -7.17 -9.75
C GLU A 50 -6.27 -6.59 -8.91
N ARG A 51 -6.80 -5.42 -9.25
CA ARG A 51 -7.91 -4.78 -8.53
C ARG A 51 -9.24 -5.44 -8.84
N ASP A 52 -9.50 -5.79 -10.08
CA ASP A 52 -10.75 -6.41 -10.53
C ASP A 52 -10.90 -7.83 -9.97
N TRP A 53 -9.83 -8.63 -10.05
CA TRP A 53 -9.91 -10.05 -9.67
C TRP A 53 -9.75 -10.28 -8.16
N VAL A 54 -9.00 -9.42 -7.45
CA VAL A 54 -8.71 -9.61 -6.01
C VAL A 54 -9.54 -8.67 -5.14
N GLY A 55 -9.88 -7.48 -5.65
CA GLY A 55 -10.53 -6.41 -4.89
C GLY A 55 -9.63 -5.18 -4.69
N PHE A 56 -10.23 -4.12 -4.15
CA PHE A 56 -9.69 -2.78 -4.03
C PHE A 56 -10.18 -2.06 -2.77
N ILE A 57 -9.53 -0.93 -2.46
CA ILE A 57 -9.95 -0.03 -1.37
C ILE A 57 -10.80 1.10 -1.99
N PRO A 58 -12.09 1.23 -1.64
CA PRO A 58 -12.92 2.31 -2.17
C PRO A 58 -12.36 3.69 -1.80
N GLY A 59 -12.26 4.59 -2.78
CA GLY A 59 -11.71 5.95 -2.60
C GLY A 59 -10.18 6.04 -2.69
N ALA A 60 -9.47 4.92 -2.84
CA ALA A 60 -8.07 4.94 -3.22
C ALA A 60 -7.89 5.46 -4.65
N ILE A 61 -6.85 6.26 -4.87
CA ILE A 61 -6.46 6.68 -6.22
C ILE A 61 -5.67 5.55 -6.85
N ASN A 62 -6.17 4.96 -7.93
CA ASN A 62 -5.39 3.95 -8.65
C ASN A 62 -4.47 4.61 -9.69
N ILE A 63 -3.17 4.35 -9.57
CA ILE A 63 -2.14 4.75 -10.54
C ILE A 63 -1.16 3.58 -10.64
N GLU A 64 -1.28 2.76 -11.68
CA GLU A 64 -0.44 1.59 -11.84
C GLU A 64 1.05 1.97 -11.92
N TRP A 65 1.88 1.36 -11.07
CA TRP A 65 3.33 1.53 -11.19
C TRP A 65 3.90 0.70 -12.36
N LYS A 66 3.36 -0.50 -12.55
CA LYS A 66 3.74 -1.41 -13.63
C LYS A 66 2.49 -1.81 -14.40
N HIS A 67 2.58 -1.81 -15.73
CA HIS A 67 1.45 -2.15 -16.59
C HIS A 67 1.44 -3.61 -17.01
N TRP A 68 0.25 -4.14 -17.28
CA TRP A 68 0.05 -5.47 -17.88
C TRP A 68 -0.40 -5.32 -19.35
N PRO A 69 0.13 -6.10 -20.31
CA PRO A 69 1.09 -7.18 -20.17
C PRO A 69 2.55 -6.71 -20.04
N GLY A 70 3.42 -7.58 -19.50
CA GLY A 70 4.88 -7.37 -19.50
C GLY A 70 5.47 -6.77 -18.22
N MET A 71 4.66 -6.22 -17.32
CA MET A 71 5.09 -5.73 -15.99
C MET A 71 6.23 -4.69 -16.06
N LEU A 72 6.21 -3.88 -17.11
CA LEU A 72 7.11 -2.74 -17.30
C LEU A 72 6.63 -1.54 -16.50
N VAL A 73 7.57 -0.71 -16.03
CA VAL A 73 7.22 0.56 -15.37
C VAL A 73 6.44 1.43 -16.33
N ARG A 74 5.31 1.97 -15.87
CA ARG A 74 4.43 2.79 -16.70
C ARG A 74 5.13 4.15 -16.97
N PRO A 75 5.34 4.54 -18.24
CA PRO A 75 6.16 5.72 -18.58
C PRO A 75 5.53 7.05 -18.15
N ASP A 76 4.21 7.09 -18.00
CA ASP A 76 3.37 8.23 -17.62
C ASP A 76 3.00 8.23 -16.13
N PHE A 77 3.59 7.36 -15.30
CA PHE A 77 3.33 7.32 -13.85
C PHE A 77 3.53 8.68 -13.19
N ASP A 78 4.62 9.37 -13.52
CA ASP A 78 4.95 10.67 -12.93
C ASP A 78 3.91 11.75 -13.27
N GLU A 79 3.42 11.75 -14.52
CA GLU A 79 2.42 12.70 -14.99
C GLU A 79 1.09 12.47 -14.28
N ASP A 80 0.64 11.21 -14.24
CA ASP A 80 -0.60 10.84 -13.56
C ASP A 80 -0.54 11.10 -12.05
N LEU A 81 0.61 10.87 -11.42
CA LEU A 81 0.80 11.16 -10.01
C LEU A 81 0.64 12.66 -9.75
N ARG A 82 1.31 13.51 -10.54
CA ARG A 82 1.20 14.97 -10.42
C ARG A 82 -0.22 15.48 -10.69
N ALA A 83 -0.91 14.89 -11.65
CA ALA A 83 -2.25 15.32 -12.04
C ALA A 83 -3.31 14.96 -10.99
N ARG A 84 -3.15 13.85 -10.26
CA ARG A 84 -4.21 13.26 -9.43
C ARG A 84 -3.92 13.26 -7.94
N VAL A 85 -2.64 13.34 -7.55
CA VAL A 85 -2.22 13.26 -6.14
C VAL A 85 -1.70 14.63 -5.70
N PRO A 86 -2.36 15.26 -4.69
CA PRO A 86 -1.93 16.54 -4.17
C PRO A 86 -0.63 16.39 -3.37
N SER A 87 0.29 17.34 -3.54
CA SER A 87 1.63 17.30 -2.96
C SER A 87 1.73 17.89 -1.55
N ASP A 88 0.63 18.39 -1.00
CA ASP A 88 0.56 19.03 0.33
C ASP A 88 0.26 18.04 1.47
N ARG A 89 0.15 16.75 1.16
CA ARG A 89 -0.21 15.67 2.09
C ARG A 89 0.72 14.49 1.93
N LYS A 90 0.72 13.62 2.95
CA LYS A 90 1.43 12.33 2.88
C LYS A 90 0.83 11.49 1.75
N VAL A 91 1.66 10.70 1.09
CA VAL A 91 1.21 9.73 0.10
C VAL A 91 1.54 8.33 0.60
N VAL A 92 0.53 7.47 0.77
CA VAL A 92 0.73 6.07 1.19
C VAL A 92 0.50 5.14 0.00
N MET A 93 1.56 4.45 -0.42
CA MET A 93 1.60 3.61 -1.61
C MET A 93 1.27 2.16 -1.27
N LEU A 94 0.23 1.62 -1.91
CA LEU A 94 -0.21 0.24 -1.73
C LEU A 94 0.13 -0.59 -2.97
N CYS A 95 0.78 -1.73 -2.78
CA CYS A 95 0.81 -2.80 -3.78
C CYS A 95 0.22 -4.10 -3.22
N ARG A 96 0.46 -5.25 -3.88
CA ARG A 96 -0.05 -6.54 -3.40
C ARG A 96 0.55 -7.01 -2.06
N SER A 97 1.86 -6.84 -1.87
CA SER A 97 2.59 -7.39 -0.71
C SER A 97 3.62 -6.43 -0.07
N GLY A 98 3.59 -5.14 -0.44
CA GLY A 98 4.53 -4.13 0.09
C GLY A 98 5.89 -4.06 -0.63
N VAL A 99 6.16 -4.91 -1.62
CA VAL A 99 7.47 -4.95 -2.33
C VAL A 99 7.56 -3.94 -3.48
N ARG A 100 6.59 -3.96 -4.40
CA ARG A 100 6.60 -3.08 -5.59
C ARG A 100 6.37 -1.62 -5.22
N SER A 101 5.63 -1.38 -4.14
CA SER A 101 5.32 -0.05 -3.64
C SER A 101 6.55 0.70 -3.12
N VAL A 102 7.64 0.01 -2.74
CA VAL A 102 8.93 0.65 -2.42
C VAL A 102 9.45 1.48 -3.61
N ALA A 103 9.41 0.92 -4.82
CA ALA A 103 9.91 1.60 -6.01
C ALA A 103 9.05 2.82 -6.37
N SER A 104 7.71 2.70 -6.28
CA SER A 104 6.82 3.84 -6.52
C SER A 104 6.91 4.91 -5.42
N SER A 105 7.16 4.53 -4.16
CA SER A 105 7.39 5.49 -3.07
C SER A 105 8.67 6.28 -3.29
N ARG A 106 9.77 5.61 -3.66
CA ARG A 106 11.02 6.29 -4.03
C ARG A 106 10.80 7.26 -5.19
N ARG A 107 10.12 6.81 -6.25
CA ARG A 107 9.82 7.68 -7.39
C ARG A 107 8.98 8.89 -6.98
N ALA A 108 7.94 8.70 -6.18
CA ALA A 108 7.15 9.81 -5.67
C ALA A 108 7.98 10.79 -4.82
N THR A 109 8.91 10.30 -3.99
CA THR A 109 9.84 11.15 -3.24
C THR A 109 10.76 11.95 -4.16
N GLU A 110 11.29 11.35 -5.24
CA GLU A 110 12.07 12.08 -6.26
C GLU A 110 11.26 13.19 -6.94
N LEU A 111 9.92 13.04 -6.99
CA LEU A 111 8.99 14.04 -7.54
C LEU A 111 8.56 15.10 -6.50
N GLY A 112 9.05 15.01 -5.26
CA GLY A 112 8.78 15.98 -4.19
C GLY A 112 7.68 15.61 -3.20
N TYR A 113 7.16 14.38 -3.24
CA TYR A 113 6.14 13.91 -2.30
C TYR A 113 6.73 13.34 -1.01
N GLU A 114 6.08 13.60 0.12
CA GLU A 114 6.29 12.84 1.36
C GLU A 114 5.63 11.46 1.25
N ALA A 115 6.34 10.51 0.63
CA ALA A 115 5.80 9.20 0.23
C ALA A 115 6.23 8.05 1.16
N TYR A 116 5.26 7.23 1.52
CA TYR A 116 5.40 6.06 2.39
C TYR A 116 4.99 4.78 1.69
N ASN A 117 5.68 3.68 1.98
CA ASN A 117 5.28 2.34 1.54
C ASN A 117 4.38 1.68 2.58
N ILE A 118 3.26 1.08 2.16
CA ILE A 118 2.41 0.28 3.04
C ILE A 118 2.99 -1.14 3.13
N LEU A 119 3.51 -1.49 4.30
CA LEU A 119 4.01 -2.82 4.62
C LEU A 119 2.92 -3.88 4.42
N GLU A 120 3.34 -5.08 4.01
CA GLU A 120 2.47 -6.23 3.74
C GLU A 120 1.49 -6.02 2.57
N GLY A 121 1.31 -4.79 2.06
CA GLY A 121 0.43 -4.47 0.95
C GLY A 121 -1.02 -4.90 1.19
N PHE A 122 -1.73 -5.21 0.10
CA PHE A 122 -3.15 -5.56 0.14
C PHE A 122 -3.44 -6.97 0.67
N GLN A 123 -2.67 -7.98 0.21
CA GLN A 123 -2.91 -9.41 0.47
C GLN A 123 -1.84 -10.07 1.36
N GLY A 124 -0.76 -9.36 1.72
CA GLY A 124 0.36 -9.96 2.41
C GLY A 124 1.23 -10.86 1.54
N ASP A 125 2.26 -11.42 2.15
CA ASP A 125 3.03 -12.53 1.59
C ASP A 125 2.24 -13.85 1.67
N PRO A 126 2.53 -14.81 0.78
CA PRO A 126 1.92 -16.13 0.90
C PRO A 126 2.42 -16.84 2.16
N ASP A 127 1.59 -17.71 2.73
CA ASP A 127 2.01 -18.65 3.78
C ASP A 127 2.95 -19.74 3.24
N GLY A 128 3.36 -20.66 4.14
CA GLY A 128 4.22 -21.80 3.79
C GLY A 128 3.62 -22.77 2.76
N GLN A 129 2.33 -22.66 2.44
CA GLN A 129 1.65 -23.45 1.41
C GLN A 129 1.38 -22.65 0.12
N GLY A 130 1.76 -21.37 0.08
CA GLY A 130 1.57 -20.51 -1.09
C GLY A 130 0.27 -19.71 -1.09
N HIS A 131 -0.56 -19.78 -0.05
CA HIS A 131 -1.83 -19.05 0.01
C HIS A 131 -1.64 -17.64 0.54
N ARG A 132 -2.26 -16.65 -0.13
CA ARG A 132 -2.31 -15.25 0.34
C ARG A 132 -3.55 -15.01 1.20
N ASP A 133 -3.63 -13.82 1.78
CA ASP A 133 -4.70 -13.42 2.71
C ASP A 133 -4.72 -14.25 4.01
N THR A 134 -3.58 -14.79 4.42
CA THR A 134 -3.45 -15.64 5.61
C THR A 134 -2.52 -15.06 6.67
N VAL A 135 -1.38 -14.48 6.28
CA VAL A 135 -0.32 -14.06 7.21
C VAL A 135 -0.39 -12.57 7.58
N GLY A 136 -0.72 -11.71 6.61
CA GLY A 136 -0.70 -10.25 6.78
C GLY A 136 -1.34 -9.50 5.62
N GLY A 137 -1.20 -8.18 5.62
CA GLY A 137 -1.75 -7.29 4.60
C GLY A 137 -3.10 -6.71 4.97
N TRP A 138 -3.50 -5.65 4.25
CA TRP A 138 -4.70 -4.86 4.46
C TRP A 138 -5.95 -5.71 4.77
N ARG A 139 -6.18 -6.78 3.99
CA ARG A 139 -7.33 -7.67 4.15
C ARG A 139 -7.28 -8.47 5.46
N VAL A 140 -6.12 -9.04 5.80
CA VAL A 140 -5.91 -9.79 7.05
C VAL A 140 -6.03 -8.87 8.28
N ARG A 141 -5.64 -7.59 8.14
CA ARG A 141 -5.81 -6.58 9.20
C ARG A 141 -7.27 -6.12 9.39
N GLY A 142 -8.22 -6.66 8.61
CA GLY A 142 -9.65 -6.36 8.73
C GLY A 142 -10.02 -4.93 8.30
N LEU A 143 -9.16 -4.29 7.50
CA LEU A 143 -9.39 -2.92 7.03
C LEU A 143 -10.37 -2.90 5.85
N PRO A 144 -11.08 -1.79 5.57
CA PRO A 144 -12.13 -1.76 4.55
C PRO A 144 -11.61 -2.04 3.14
N TRP A 145 -12.29 -2.95 2.43
CA TRP A 145 -12.04 -3.27 1.02
C TRP A 145 -13.33 -3.78 0.36
N ARG A 146 -13.35 -3.84 -0.97
CA ARG A 146 -14.44 -4.42 -1.77
C ARG A 146 -13.88 -5.28 -2.89
N GLN A 147 -14.69 -6.23 -3.35
CA GLN A 147 -14.44 -7.05 -4.53
C GLN A 147 -15.79 -7.25 -5.23
N GLY A 148 -15.79 -7.09 -6.55
CA GLY A 148 -17.00 -7.06 -7.37
C GLY A 148 -17.10 -5.80 -8.22
#